data_AF-A0A1F6CA14-F1
#
_entry.id   AF-A0A1F6CA14-F1
#
_cell.length_a   1.000
_cell.length_b   1.000
_cell.length_c   1.000
_cell.angle_alpha   90.00
_cell.angle_beta   90.00
_cell.angle_gamma   90.00
#
_symmetry.space_group_name_H-M   'P 1'
#
loop_
_entity.id
_entity.type
_entity.pdbx_description
1 polymer ?
#
loop_
_entity_poly.entity_id
_entity_poly.type
_entity_poly.pdbx_seq_one_letter_code
_entity_poly.pdbx_strand_id
1 'polypeptide(L)'
;MRSEGQWNLVYTAMLRFHHLIFTLIAVTLIATLWGLVADAQRKGHARSAHKEEPKPAEIIPDAKEGRKAYRRAHWTTTGLTCVHCHADFNEKKDPLDTKVRPAHPLYNSAHRAIWRDYRGENILDLKLAMKVCIDTWMVKPDTAAMRADSIRADSLRKVEAKLKRLRRGRKQVIPPPDTTAQAFTPAWDYTRIMADIAAYLEEISPEAQSKPIEVVRTQTIPIDLALQQGNLARGKVIFERSCSLCHASGPAPSLYRNCYTPRQIARKVRGLSPEGIADVIMPAFSLDRLSNLDLVDVVAYVVRM
;
A
#
# COMPACT_ATOMS: atom_id res chain seq x y z
N MET A 1 12.22 74.20 -50.24
CA MET A 1 11.34 73.22 -49.58
C MET A 1 12.09 71.90 -49.47
N ARG A 2 12.70 71.59 -48.30
CA ARG A 2 13.23 70.24 -48.04
C ARG A 2 12.05 69.33 -47.75
N SER A 3 11.96 68.21 -48.46
CA SER A 3 10.80 67.33 -48.48
C SER A 3 10.59 66.62 -47.14
N GLU A 4 9.34 66.48 -46.72
CA GLU A 4 8.90 65.81 -45.49
C GLU A 4 9.49 64.40 -45.29
N GLY A 5 9.97 63.76 -46.37
CA GLY A 5 10.62 62.45 -46.33
C GLY A 5 11.94 62.39 -45.54
N GLN A 6 12.70 63.49 -45.39
CA GLN A 6 13.98 63.45 -44.67
C GLN A 6 13.82 63.32 -43.15
N TRP A 7 12.74 63.87 -42.58
CA TRP A 7 12.48 63.80 -41.13
C TRP A 7 12.05 62.41 -40.68
N ASN A 8 11.30 61.68 -41.53
CA ASN A 8 10.89 60.30 -41.24
C ASN A 8 12.07 59.34 -41.13
N LEU A 9 13.12 59.52 -41.96
CA LEU A 9 14.31 58.66 -41.91
C LEU A 9 15.09 58.85 -40.60
N VAL A 10 15.25 60.11 -40.17
CA VAL A 10 15.93 60.46 -38.92
C VAL A 10 15.15 59.94 -37.72
N TYR A 11 13.82 60.12 -37.70
CA TYR A 11 12.97 59.65 -36.61
C TYR A 11 13.00 58.11 -36.49
N THR A 12 12.92 57.42 -37.62
CA THR A 12 12.98 55.94 -37.66
C THR A 12 14.34 55.42 -37.19
N ALA A 13 15.44 56.07 -37.60
CA ALA A 13 16.78 55.72 -37.14
C ALA A 13 16.94 55.95 -35.63
N MET A 14 16.42 57.06 -35.11
CA MET A 14 16.47 57.41 -33.70
C MET A 14 15.63 56.46 -32.83
N LEU A 15 14.44 56.05 -33.30
CA LEU A 15 13.62 55.02 -32.65
C LEU A 15 14.31 53.65 -32.61
N ARG A 16 14.93 53.23 -33.72
CA ARG A 16 15.69 51.97 -33.77
C ARG A 16 16.89 52.01 -32.81
N PHE A 17 17.57 53.15 -32.72
CA PHE A 17 18.68 53.35 -31.79
C PHE A 17 18.21 53.27 -30.33
N HIS A 18 17.09 53.90 -29.99
CA HIS A 18 16.51 53.79 -28.64
C HIS A 18 16.11 52.35 -28.31
N HIS A 19 15.44 51.63 -29.22
CA HIS A 19 15.09 50.23 -29.02
C HIS A 19 16.31 49.34 -28.79
N LEU A 20 17.40 49.58 -29.53
CA LEU A 20 18.65 48.84 -29.34
C LEU A 20 19.24 49.08 -27.93
N ILE A 21 19.25 50.33 -27.48
CA ILE A 21 19.72 50.69 -26.12
C ILE A 21 18.85 50.03 -25.05
N PHE A 22 17.53 50.12 -25.16
CA PHE A 22 16.61 49.50 -24.19
C PHE A 22 16.79 47.97 -24.13
N THR A 23 17.00 47.33 -25.28
CA THR A 23 17.22 45.88 -25.34
C THR A 23 18.53 45.49 -24.65
N LEU A 24 19.62 46.24 -24.87
CA LEU A 24 20.91 46.01 -24.21
C LEU A 24 20.82 46.20 -22.68
N ILE A 25 20.12 47.23 -22.23
CA ILE A 25 19.90 47.48 -20.80
C ILE A 25 19.09 46.32 -20.18
N ALA A 26 18.01 45.89 -20.83
CA ALA A 26 17.17 44.80 -20.33
C ALA A 26 17.95 43.47 -20.23
N VAL A 27 18.74 43.12 -21.24
CA VAL A 27 19.57 41.90 -21.22
C VAL A 27 20.61 41.95 -20.10
N THR A 28 21.24 43.10 -19.89
CA THR A 28 22.24 43.28 -18.82
C THR A 28 21.61 43.14 -17.44
N LEU A 29 20.42 43.73 -17.22
CA LEU A 29 19.68 43.60 -15.96
C LEU A 29 19.23 42.17 -15.68
N ILE A 30 18.77 41.44 -16.70
CA ILE A 30 18.37 40.03 -16.55
C ILE A 30 19.59 39.17 -16.18
N ALA A 31 20.73 39.39 -16.84
CA ALA A 31 21.95 38.64 -16.57
C ALA A 31 22.48 38.88 -15.15
N THR A 32 22.45 40.13 -14.67
CA THR A 32 22.86 40.45 -13.28
C THR A 32 21.90 39.87 -12.25
N LEU A 33 20.59 39.91 -12.50
CA LEU A 33 19.59 39.28 -11.63
C LEU A 33 19.81 37.76 -11.53
N TRP A 34 20.05 37.09 -12.66
CA TRP A 34 20.38 35.66 -12.68
C TRP A 34 21.67 35.34 -11.93
N GLY A 35 22.70 36.18 -12.07
CA GLY A 35 23.95 36.06 -11.31
C GLY A 35 23.73 36.15 -9.79
N LEU A 36 22.90 37.10 -9.35
CA LEU A 36 22.56 37.28 -7.94
C LEU A 36 21.74 36.11 -7.37
N VAL A 37 20.77 35.59 -8.12
CA VAL A 37 19.97 34.42 -7.70
C VAL A 37 20.85 33.18 -7.59
N ALA A 38 21.74 32.93 -8.56
CA ALA A 38 22.64 31.78 -8.54
C ALA A 38 23.67 31.86 -7.39
N ASP A 39 24.15 33.06 -7.06
CA ASP A 39 25.03 33.29 -5.91
C ASP A 39 24.28 33.11 -4.58
N ALA A 40 23.04 33.60 -4.47
CA ALA A 40 22.19 33.40 -3.29
C ALA A 40 21.87 31.91 -3.06
N GLN A 41 21.57 31.14 -4.11
CA GLN A 41 21.36 29.68 -4.00
C GLN A 41 22.63 28.95 -3.56
N ARG A 42 23.81 29.33 -4.10
CA ARG A 42 25.10 28.75 -3.69
C ARG A 42 25.44 29.07 -2.24
N LYS A 43 25.24 30.32 -1.80
CA LYS A 43 25.49 30.73 -0.41
C LYS A 43 24.47 30.15 0.57
N GLY A 44 23.22 29.93 0.14
CA GLY A 44 22.20 29.22 0.91
C GLY A 44 22.61 27.76 1.18
N HIS A 45 23.13 27.06 0.17
CA HIS A 45 23.65 25.69 0.33
C HIS A 45 24.96 25.61 1.13
N ALA A 46 25.84 26.61 1.02
CA ALA A 46 27.12 26.61 1.74
C ALA A 46 26.99 26.93 3.25
N ARG A 47 25.90 27.60 3.67
CA ARG A 47 25.64 27.92 5.09
C ARG A 47 24.81 26.87 5.84
N SER A 48 24.24 25.88 5.16
CA SER A 48 23.89 24.64 5.84
C SER A 48 25.17 23.83 6.05
N ALA A 49 26.01 24.28 6.98
CA ALA A 49 26.94 23.38 7.62
C ALA A 49 26.10 22.18 8.05
N HIS A 50 26.34 21.03 7.41
CA HIS A 50 25.70 19.77 7.75
C HIS A 50 25.96 19.54 9.23
N LYS A 51 25.01 19.96 10.06
CA LYS A 51 24.93 19.51 11.43
C LYS A 51 24.72 18.03 11.26
N GLU A 52 25.79 17.27 11.42
CA GLU A 52 25.82 15.83 11.22
C GLU A 52 24.65 15.30 12.05
N GLU A 53 23.57 14.90 11.35
CA GLU A 53 22.39 14.42 12.04
C GLU A 53 22.87 13.21 12.84
N PRO A 54 22.57 13.16 14.15
CA PRO A 54 23.01 12.05 14.97
C PRO A 54 22.56 10.76 14.28
N LYS A 55 23.53 9.91 13.94
CA LYS A 55 23.25 8.61 13.31
C LYS A 55 22.15 7.94 14.12
N PRO A 56 21.02 7.54 13.49
CA PRO A 56 19.94 6.89 14.21
C PRO A 56 20.51 5.74 15.02
N ALA A 57 20.13 5.65 16.29
CA ALA A 57 20.57 4.57 17.16
C ALA A 57 20.27 3.23 16.48
N GLU A 58 21.23 2.31 16.51
CA GLU A 58 21.07 0.99 15.92
C GLU A 58 19.91 0.26 16.59
N ILE A 59 18.95 -0.19 15.79
CA ILE A 59 17.79 -0.96 16.29
C ILE A 59 18.24 -2.40 16.49
N ILE A 60 18.41 -2.82 17.75
CA ILE A 60 18.73 -4.22 18.11
C ILE A 60 17.42 -5.02 18.26
N PRO A 61 17.04 -5.92 17.33
CA PRO A 61 15.76 -6.63 17.39
C PRO A 61 15.62 -7.55 18.61
N ASP A 62 14.40 -7.67 19.16
CA ASP A 62 14.05 -8.56 20.28
C ASP A 62 12.86 -9.47 19.91
N ALA A 63 13.12 -10.76 19.75
CA ALA A 63 12.10 -11.75 19.40
C ALA A 63 10.99 -11.90 20.46
N LYS A 64 11.27 -11.64 21.74
CA LYS A 64 10.26 -11.71 22.81
C LYS A 64 9.27 -10.55 22.69
N GLU A 65 9.76 -9.35 22.41
CA GLU A 65 8.89 -8.20 22.11
C GLU A 65 8.16 -8.42 20.77
N GLY A 66 8.82 -9.02 19.78
CA GLY A 66 8.21 -9.42 18.51
C GLY A 66 7.01 -10.34 18.68
N ARG A 67 7.15 -11.38 19.53
CA ARG A 67 6.05 -12.29 19.87
C ARG A 67 4.88 -11.56 20.54
N LYS A 68 5.15 -10.61 21.43
CA LYS A 68 4.11 -9.78 22.06
C LYS A 68 3.41 -8.92 21.02
N ALA A 69 4.17 -8.24 20.15
CA ALA A 69 3.63 -7.41 19.08
C ALA A 69 2.77 -8.23 18.11
N TYR A 70 3.21 -9.43 17.74
CA TYR A 70 2.47 -10.35 16.86
C TYR A 70 1.07 -10.69 17.39
N ARG A 71 0.93 -10.82 18.72
CA ARG A 71 -0.29 -11.32 19.38
C ARG A 71 -1.14 -10.26 20.06
N ARG A 72 -0.64 -9.03 20.25
CA ARG A 72 -1.33 -7.98 21.03
C ARG A 72 -1.58 -6.72 20.20
N ALA A 73 -2.76 -6.15 20.36
CA ALA A 73 -3.24 -5.02 19.55
C ALA A 73 -2.77 -3.63 20.02
N HIS A 74 -1.96 -3.53 21.08
CA HIS A 74 -1.60 -2.26 21.74
C HIS A 74 -0.90 -1.23 20.83
N TRP A 75 -0.33 -1.67 19.71
CA TRP A 75 0.36 -0.82 18.74
C TRP A 75 -0.44 -0.62 17.44
N THR A 76 -1.66 -1.16 17.37
CA THR A 76 -2.50 -1.16 16.17
C THR A 76 -3.70 -0.27 16.39
N THR A 77 -4.12 0.49 15.38
CA THR A 77 -5.25 1.41 15.52
C THR A 77 -6.57 0.79 15.08
N THR A 78 -6.53 -0.34 14.37
CA THR A 78 -7.73 -1.13 14.07
C THR A 78 -8.08 -2.09 15.18
N GLY A 79 -7.12 -2.54 16.00
CA GLY A 79 -7.32 -3.62 16.95
C GLY A 79 -7.00 -5.02 16.36
N LEU A 80 -6.68 -5.10 15.07
CA LEU A 80 -6.20 -6.35 14.45
C LEU A 80 -4.77 -6.64 14.90
N THR A 81 -4.43 -7.93 15.03
CA THR A 81 -3.08 -8.42 15.30
C THR A 81 -2.68 -9.42 14.21
N CYS A 82 -1.40 -9.74 14.09
CA CYS A 82 -0.94 -10.73 13.12
C CYS A 82 -1.64 -12.08 13.32
N VAL A 83 -1.87 -12.48 14.59
CA VAL A 83 -2.47 -13.78 14.93
C VAL A 83 -3.95 -13.94 14.50
N HIS A 84 -4.65 -12.83 14.24
CA HIS A 84 -6.01 -12.89 13.69
C HIS A 84 -6.02 -13.42 12.25
N CYS A 85 -4.96 -13.18 11.48
CA CYS A 85 -4.87 -13.58 10.07
C CYS A 85 -3.86 -14.70 9.81
N HIS A 86 -2.83 -14.82 10.64
CA HIS A 86 -1.74 -15.76 10.46
C HIS A 86 -1.54 -16.61 11.71
N ALA A 87 -1.38 -17.93 11.57
CA ALA A 87 -0.87 -18.74 12.67
C ALA A 87 0.65 -18.57 12.77
N ASP A 88 1.19 -18.52 13.98
CA ASP A 88 2.64 -18.54 14.26
C ASP A 88 3.16 -19.96 14.60
N PHE A 89 2.35 -20.98 14.34
CA PHE A 89 2.67 -22.38 14.54
C PHE A 89 2.33 -23.21 13.31
N ASN A 90 2.80 -24.46 13.29
CA ASN A 90 2.48 -25.39 12.22
C ASN A 90 1.06 -25.94 12.38
N GLU A 91 0.09 -25.36 11.67
CA GLU A 91 -1.32 -25.79 11.70
C GLU A 91 -1.52 -27.28 11.35
N LYS A 92 -0.58 -27.93 10.64
CA LYS A 92 -0.67 -29.38 10.36
C LYS A 92 -0.32 -30.25 11.56
N LYS A 93 0.41 -29.70 12.53
CA LYS A 93 0.89 -30.42 13.73
C LYS A 93 0.07 -30.09 14.98
N ASP A 94 -0.69 -28.99 14.97
CA ASP A 94 -1.53 -28.58 16.10
C ASP A 94 -3.02 -28.56 15.70
N PRO A 95 -3.74 -29.66 15.90
CA PRO A 95 -5.16 -29.74 15.58
C PRO A 95 -6.05 -28.98 16.58
N LEU A 96 -5.51 -28.46 17.69
CA LEU A 96 -6.32 -27.92 18.80
C LEU A 96 -6.76 -26.48 18.59
N ASP A 97 -6.07 -25.69 17.76
CA ASP A 97 -6.42 -24.28 17.56
C ASP A 97 -7.83 -24.12 16.97
N THR A 98 -8.32 -25.10 16.21
CA THR A 98 -9.61 -25.12 15.50
C THR A 98 -9.87 -23.89 14.61
N LYS A 99 -9.05 -22.84 14.59
CA LYS A 99 -9.34 -21.64 13.80
C LYS A 99 -9.02 -21.88 12.33
N VAL A 100 -9.75 -21.17 11.48
CA VAL A 100 -9.46 -21.07 10.06
C VAL A 100 -9.21 -19.61 9.77
N ARG A 101 -7.94 -19.25 9.54
CA ARG A 101 -7.55 -17.87 9.31
C ARG A 101 -7.53 -17.55 7.81
N PRO A 102 -7.80 -16.28 7.42
CA PRO A 102 -7.82 -15.88 6.02
C PRO A 102 -6.47 -16.06 5.31
N ALA A 103 -5.37 -15.86 6.02
CA ALA A 103 -4.03 -16.03 5.48
C ALA A 103 -3.37 -17.31 6.02
N HIS A 104 -2.27 -17.69 5.36
CA HIS A 104 -1.50 -18.88 5.70
C HIS A 104 -0.63 -18.69 6.94
N PRO A 105 -0.21 -19.78 7.61
CA PRO A 105 0.75 -19.72 8.69
C PRO A 105 2.05 -19.02 8.32
N LEU A 106 2.57 -18.26 9.29
CA LEU A 106 3.89 -17.65 9.28
C LEU A 106 4.94 -18.49 10.02
N TYR A 107 4.58 -19.65 10.55
CA TYR A 107 5.56 -20.66 10.93
C TYR A 107 6.45 -21.00 9.72
N ASN A 108 7.76 -21.02 9.92
CA ASN A 108 8.73 -21.27 8.86
C ASN A 108 8.54 -20.34 7.65
N SER A 109 8.54 -19.03 7.91
CA SER A 109 8.33 -18.01 6.90
C SER A 109 9.49 -17.05 6.72
N ALA A 110 10.37 -16.89 7.71
CA ALA A 110 11.43 -15.88 7.67
C ALA A 110 12.37 -16.03 6.46
N HIS A 111 12.59 -17.26 6.01
CA HIS A 111 13.52 -17.58 4.92
C HIS A 111 12.81 -17.86 3.59
N ARG A 112 11.60 -17.34 3.39
CA ARG A 112 10.92 -17.40 2.08
C ARG A 112 11.57 -16.43 1.11
N ALA A 113 11.95 -16.94 -0.06
CA ALA A 113 12.47 -16.12 -1.15
C ALA A 113 11.43 -15.17 -1.77
N ILE A 114 10.13 -15.54 -1.66
CA ILE A 114 9.03 -14.78 -2.26
C ILE A 114 7.86 -14.76 -1.28
N TRP A 115 7.36 -13.55 -1.05
CA TRP A 115 6.10 -13.22 -0.39
C TRP A 115 5.07 -12.80 -1.42
N ARG A 116 3.79 -12.87 -1.07
CA ARG A 116 2.71 -12.36 -1.92
C ARG A 116 1.83 -11.41 -1.13
N ASP A 117 1.52 -10.26 -1.70
CA ASP A 117 0.55 -9.33 -1.11
C ASP A 117 -0.91 -9.81 -1.31
N TYR A 118 -1.88 -9.07 -0.77
CA TYR A 118 -3.30 -9.38 -0.96
C TYR A 118 -3.77 -9.25 -2.42
N ARG A 119 -3.02 -8.55 -3.27
CA ARG A 119 -3.31 -8.41 -4.71
C ARG A 119 -2.68 -9.55 -5.52
N GLY A 120 -1.79 -10.32 -4.91
CA GLY A 120 -1.10 -11.47 -5.49
C GLY A 120 0.26 -11.11 -6.11
N GLU A 121 0.71 -9.87 -5.91
CA GLU A 121 2.00 -9.37 -6.38
C GLU A 121 3.13 -9.96 -5.53
N ASN A 122 4.24 -10.30 -6.18
CA ASN A 122 5.41 -10.83 -5.50
C ASN A 122 6.15 -9.72 -4.75
N ILE A 123 6.50 -10.00 -3.49
CA ILE A 123 7.34 -9.16 -2.65
C ILE A 123 8.57 -9.98 -2.27
N LEU A 124 9.77 -9.42 -2.47
CA LEU A 124 11.03 -10.14 -2.24
C LEU A 124 11.64 -9.86 -0.86
N ASP A 125 11.05 -8.94 -0.10
CA ASP A 125 11.56 -8.49 1.19
C ASP A 125 10.50 -8.69 2.29
N LEU A 126 10.90 -9.35 3.39
CA LEU A 126 10.01 -9.61 4.51
C LEU A 126 9.52 -8.31 5.16
N LYS A 127 10.38 -7.30 5.30
CA LYS A 127 9.99 -6.02 5.93
C LYS A 127 8.94 -5.30 5.09
N LEU A 128 9.09 -5.29 3.77
CA LEU A 128 8.09 -4.77 2.86
C LEU A 128 6.78 -5.56 2.93
N ALA A 129 6.84 -6.89 3.01
CA ALA A 129 5.64 -7.73 3.14
C ALA A 129 4.88 -7.43 4.45
N MET A 130 5.60 -7.28 5.57
CA MET A 130 5.01 -6.86 6.86
C MET A 130 4.43 -5.47 6.77
N LYS A 131 5.15 -4.50 6.20
CA LYS A 131 4.67 -3.12 6.04
C LYS A 131 3.36 -3.07 5.27
N VAL A 132 3.27 -3.76 4.12
CA VAL A 132 2.03 -3.82 3.34
C VAL A 132 0.87 -4.37 4.18
N CYS A 133 1.11 -5.41 4.99
CA CYS A 133 0.09 -5.95 5.88
C CYS A 133 -0.36 -4.95 6.96
N ILE A 134 0.61 -4.34 7.63
CA ILE A 134 0.38 -3.37 8.71
C ILE A 134 -0.43 -2.17 8.19
N ASP A 135 0.01 -1.58 7.07
CA ASP A 135 -0.64 -0.42 6.46
C ASP A 135 -2.05 -0.74 5.96
N THR A 136 -2.28 -1.97 5.47
CA THR A 136 -3.56 -2.35 4.86
C THR A 136 -4.61 -2.68 5.93
N TRP A 137 -4.23 -3.36 7.02
CA TRP A 137 -5.21 -3.91 7.98
C TRP A 137 -5.01 -3.49 9.43
N MET A 138 -3.81 -3.16 9.88
CA MET A 138 -3.51 -2.98 11.31
C MET A 138 -3.52 -1.51 11.73
N VAL A 139 -3.17 -0.63 10.81
CA VAL A 139 -3.19 0.81 11.00
C VAL A 139 -4.31 1.38 10.13
N LYS A 140 -5.22 2.16 10.71
CA LYS A 140 -6.19 2.94 9.97
C LYS A 140 -5.42 3.80 8.97
N PRO A 141 -5.64 3.62 7.67
CA PRO A 141 -5.04 4.51 6.70
C PRO A 141 -5.44 5.93 7.03
N ASP A 142 -4.51 6.87 6.91
CA ASP A 142 -4.91 8.26 6.71
C ASP A 142 -5.73 8.27 5.41
N THR A 143 -7.05 8.30 5.56
CA THR A 143 -8.00 8.05 4.47
C THR A 143 -7.88 9.12 3.37
N ALA A 144 -7.34 10.29 3.71
CA ALA A 144 -6.96 11.32 2.75
C ALA A 144 -5.72 10.92 1.93
N ALA A 145 -4.67 10.41 2.59
CA ALA A 145 -3.44 9.97 1.94
C ALA A 145 -3.65 8.74 1.04
N MET A 146 -4.38 7.72 1.49
CA MET A 146 -4.62 6.52 0.66
C MET A 146 -5.58 6.77 -0.51
N ARG A 147 -6.55 7.68 -0.37
CA ARG A 147 -7.33 8.12 -1.55
C ARG A 147 -6.43 8.80 -2.56
N ALA A 148 -5.52 9.67 -2.12
CA ALA A 148 -4.55 10.30 -3.01
C ALA A 148 -3.64 9.27 -3.70
N ASP A 149 -3.16 8.26 -2.99
CA ASP A 149 -2.30 7.20 -3.55
C ASP A 149 -3.04 6.23 -4.46
N SER A 150 -4.29 5.86 -4.17
CA SER A 150 -5.09 5.02 -5.06
C SER A 150 -5.49 5.75 -6.34
N ILE A 151 -5.86 7.04 -6.26
CA ILE A 151 -6.06 7.91 -7.44
C ILE A 151 -4.77 8.02 -8.25
N ARG A 152 -3.62 8.15 -7.58
CA ARG A 152 -2.30 8.24 -8.22
C ARG A 152 -1.92 6.92 -8.89
N ALA A 153 -2.07 5.78 -8.22
CA ALA A 153 -1.81 4.46 -8.78
C ALA A 153 -2.71 4.16 -9.98
N ASP A 154 -4.00 4.54 -9.92
CA ASP A 154 -4.91 4.39 -11.05
C ASP A 154 -4.53 5.31 -12.22
N SER A 155 -4.12 6.53 -11.92
CA SER A 155 -3.59 7.48 -12.92
C SER A 155 -2.31 6.96 -13.55
N LEU A 156 -1.38 6.41 -12.77
CA LEU A 156 -0.15 5.79 -13.27
C LEU A 156 -0.45 4.57 -14.14
N ARG A 157 -1.37 3.69 -13.75
CA ARG A 157 -1.80 2.56 -14.61
C ARG A 157 -2.43 3.02 -15.91
N LYS A 158 -3.25 4.08 -15.90
CA LYS A 158 -3.81 4.68 -17.12
C LYS A 158 -2.71 5.29 -18.01
N VAL A 159 -1.74 5.97 -17.41
CA VAL A 159 -0.57 6.52 -18.11
C VAL A 159 0.28 5.40 -18.69
N GLU A 160 0.60 4.35 -17.95
CA GLU A 160 1.35 3.19 -18.42
C GLU A 160 0.62 2.44 -19.53
N ALA A 161 -0.70 2.23 -19.42
CA ALA A 161 -1.51 1.63 -20.48
C ALA A 161 -1.50 2.50 -21.74
N LYS A 162 -1.58 3.83 -21.60
CA LYS A 162 -1.47 4.80 -22.69
C LYS A 162 -0.07 4.78 -23.31
N LEU A 163 0.98 4.77 -22.50
CA LEU A 163 2.38 4.68 -22.94
C LEU A 163 2.66 3.34 -23.63
N LYS A 164 2.09 2.23 -23.16
CA LYS A 164 2.18 0.92 -23.81
C LYS A 164 1.50 0.91 -25.18
N ARG A 165 0.39 1.63 -25.34
CA ARG A 165 -0.24 1.87 -26.66
C ARG A 165 0.65 2.72 -27.57
N LEU A 166 1.28 3.78 -27.05
CA LEU A 166 2.17 4.66 -27.81
C LEU A 166 3.50 3.97 -28.20
N ARG A 167 4.03 3.10 -27.32
CA ARG A 167 5.24 2.29 -27.53
C ARG A 167 5.10 1.27 -28.66
N ARG A 168 3.87 0.86 -29.02
CA ARG A 168 3.63 0.00 -30.19
C ARG A 168 3.93 0.69 -31.53
N GLY A 169 4.24 1.99 -31.53
CA GLY A 169 4.55 2.74 -32.76
C GLY A 169 5.85 3.55 -32.76
N ARG A 170 6.68 3.56 -31.70
CA ARG A 170 7.93 4.35 -31.68
C ARG A 170 8.96 3.83 -30.69
N LYS A 171 10.23 3.71 -31.12
CA LYS A 171 11.41 3.58 -30.24
C LYS A 171 11.74 4.95 -29.66
N GLN A 172 11.63 5.12 -28.35
CA GLN A 172 12.21 6.27 -27.66
C GLN A 172 12.71 5.88 -26.26
N VAL A 173 13.85 6.49 -25.90
CA VAL A 173 14.58 6.38 -24.63
C VAL A 173 13.84 7.19 -23.56
N ILE A 174 13.72 6.66 -22.34
CA ILE A 174 13.01 7.30 -21.21
C ILE A 174 14.02 7.64 -20.10
N PRO A 175 13.99 8.86 -19.53
CA PRO A 175 14.77 9.20 -18.34
C PRO A 175 14.18 8.58 -17.05
N PRO A 176 14.99 8.34 -16.01
CA PRO A 176 14.53 7.71 -14.78
C PRO A 176 13.50 8.59 -14.03
N PRO A 177 12.55 7.99 -13.31
CA PRO A 177 11.58 8.73 -12.51
C PRO A 177 12.26 9.47 -11.35
N ASP A 178 11.81 10.70 -11.12
CA ASP A 178 12.21 11.56 -10.01
C ASP A 178 11.76 10.96 -8.67
N THR A 179 12.72 10.63 -7.81
CA THR A 179 12.54 9.92 -6.53
C THR A 179 12.25 10.84 -5.33
N THR A 180 11.88 12.10 -5.56
CA THR A 180 11.74 13.12 -4.49
C THR A 180 10.40 13.14 -3.76
N ALA A 181 9.64 12.04 -3.78
CA ALA A 181 8.39 11.93 -3.04
C ALA A 181 8.63 11.63 -1.54
N GLN A 182 8.91 12.67 -0.75
CA GLN A 182 8.81 12.60 0.71
C GLN A 182 7.32 12.61 1.11
N ALA A 183 6.78 11.42 1.40
CA ALA A 183 5.43 11.26 1.93
C ALA A 183 5.41 11.65 3.42
N PHE A 184 4.65 12.70 3.74
CA PHE A 184 4.33 13.08 5.10
C PHE A 184 3.40 12.00 5.69
N THR A 185 3.88 11.23 6.67
CA THR A 185 3.07 10.32 7.50
C THR A 185 3.31 10.69 8.96
N PRO A 186 2.29 10.64 9.84
CA PRO A 186 2.52 10.77 11.27
C PRO A 186 3.48 9.67 11.69
N ALA A 187 4.61 10.04 12.30
CA ALA A 187 5.76 9.19 12.59
C ALA A 187 5.46 8.13 13.67
N TRP A 188 4.50 7.24 13.42
CA TRP A 188 4.54 5.93 14.04
C TRP A 188 5.66 5.17 13.37
N ASP A 189 6.86 5.33 13.94
CA ASP A 189 8.01 4.55 13.54
C ASP A 189 7.84 3.11 14.03
N TYR A 190 7.03 2.34 13.31
CA TYR A 190 6.90 0.91 13.54
C TYR A 190 8.15 0.14 13.09
N THR A 191 9.26 0.79 12.71
CA THR A 191 10.51 0.12 12.33
C THR A 191 11.02 -0.76 13.44
N ARG A 192 10.94 -0.28 14.70
CA ARG A 192 11.30 -1.10 15.87
C ARG A 192 10.41 -2.33 15.99
N ILE A 193 9.10 -2.15 15.95
CA ILE A 193 8.11 -3.24 16.07
C ILE A 193 8.28 -4.26 14.94
N MET A 194 8.48 -3.81 13.71
CA MET A 194 8.73 -4.69 12.56
C MET A 194 10.05 -5.45 12.69
N ALA A 195 11.11 -4.81 13.21
CA ALA A 195 12.37 -5.48 13.46
C ALA A 195 12.20 -6.58 14.53
N ASP A 196 11.50 -6.28 15.62
CA ASP A 196 11.20 -7.24 16.69
C ASP A 196 10.34 -8.40 16.15
N ILE A 197 9.29 -8.13 15.34
CA ILE A 197 8.48 -9.16 14.69
C ILE A 197 9.32 -10.01 13.72
N ALA A 198 10.23 -9.41 12.94
CA ALA A 198 11.11 -10.17 12.05
C ALA A 198 11.99 -11.16 12.84
N ALA A 199 12.59 -10.71 13.95
CA ALA A 199 13.35 -11.58 14.84
C ALA A 199 12.50 -12.72 15.42
N TYR A 200 11.24 -12.44 15.77
CA TYR A 200 10.31 -13.50 16.19
C TYR A 200 10.01 -14.49 15.06
N LEU A 201 9.79 -14.01 13.83
CA LEU A 201 9.55 -14.88 12.69
C LEU A 201 10.76 -15.76 12.38
N GLU A 202 11.98 -15.26 12.54
CA GLU A 202 13.21 -16.04 12.46
C GLU A 202 13.26 -17.14 13.53
N GLU A 203 12.93 -16.82 14.79
CA GLU A 203 12.86 -17.79 15.90
C GLU A 203 11.91 -18.97 15.60
N ILE A 204 10.75 -18.71 14.97
CA ILE A 204 9.77 -19.74 14.60
C ILE A 204 9.99 -20.35 13.20
N SER A 205 11.15 -20.09 12.58
CA SER A 205 11.49 -20.60 11.25
C SER A 205 12.71 -21.53 11.29
N PRO A 206 12.53 -22.80 11.69
CA PRO A 206 13.65 -23.71 11.87
C PRO A 206 14.33 -24.14 10.56
N GLU A 207 13.69 -23.95 9.40
CA GLU A 207 14.28 -24.31 8.11
C GLU A 207 15.00 -23.11 7.49
N ALA A 208 16.27 -23.27 7.15
CA ALA A 208 17.08 -22.21 6.54
C ALA A 208 16.60 -21.75 5.15
N GLN A 209 15.72 -22.52 4.51
CA GLN A 209 15.08 -22.18 3.24
C GLN A 209 13.64 -22.66 3.27
N SER A 210 12.69 -21.72 3.20
CA SER A 210 11.26 -22.02 3.21
C SER A 210 10.66 -21.87 1.82
N LYS A 211 9.85 -22.84 1.40
CA LYS A 211 9.14 -22.74 0.12
C LYS A 211 8.14 -21.58 0.13
N PRO A 212 8.02 -20.79 -0.95
CA PRO A 212 6.92 -19.85 -1.10
C PRO A 212 5.58 -20.57 -1.00
N ILE A 213 4.60 -19.87 -0.45
CA ILE A 213 3.23 -20.39 -0.38
C ILE A 213 2.53 -20.14 -1.71
N GLU A 214 1.93 -21.20 -2.24
CA GLU A 214 1.00 -21.09 -3.36
C GLU A 214 -0.40 -20.77 -2.83
N VAL A 215 -0.92 -19.60 -3.19
CA VAL A 215 -2.25 -19.15 -2.79
C VAL A 215 -3.24 -19.50 -3.89
N VAL A 216 -4.18 -20.42 -3.62
CA VAL A 216 -5.15 -20.87 -4.62
C VAL A 216 -6.32 -19.89 -4.69
N ARG A 217 -6.22 -18.88 -5.56
CA ARG A 217 -7.29 -17.90 -5.77
C ARG A 217 -8.30 -18.39 -6.80
N THR A 218 -9.55 -17.94 -6.63
CA THR A 218 -10.61 -18.14 -7.62
C THR A 218 -11.22 -16.82 -8.02
N GLN A 219 -11.59 -16.70 -9.29
CA GLN A 219 -12.39 -15.59 -9.81
C GLN A 219 -13.88 -15.93 -9.88
N THR A 220 -14.24 -17.17 -9.55
CA THR A 220 -15.60 -17.66 -9.56
C THR A 220 -16.12 -17.85 -8.14
N ILE A 221 -17.42 -17.66 -7.99
CA ILE A 221 -18.17 -17.94 -6.77
C ILE A 221 -19.28 -18.94 -7.09
N PRO A 222 -19.73 -19.73 -6.12
CA PRO A 222 -20.92 -20.57 -6.26
C PRO A 222 -22.15 -19.76 -6.71
N ILE A 223 -23.09 -20.43 -7.38
CA ILE A 223 -24.35 -19.82 -7.81
C ILE A 223 -25.21 -19.41 -6.61
N ASP A 224 -26.12 -18.45 -6.82
CA ASP A 224 -26.88 -17.85 -5.71
C ASP A 224 -27.78 -18.85 -5.00
N LEU A 225 -28.36 -19.79 -5.74
CA LEU A 225 -29.18 -20.87 -5.17
C LEU A 225 -28.38 -21.69 -4.15
N ALA A 226 -27.13 -22.06 -4.48
CA ALA A 226 -26.26 -22.80 -3.57
C ALA A 226 -25.96 -21.96 -2.32
N LEU A 227 -25.59 -20.69 -2.48
CA LEU A 227 -25.29 -19.77 -1.37
C LEU A 227 -26.48 -19.58 -0.41
N GLN A 228 -27.72 -19.73 -0.88
CA GLN A 228 -28.92 -19.62 -0.04
C GLN A 228 -29.25 -20.94 0.70
N GLN A 229 -28.89 -22.08 0.10
CA GLN A 229 -29.24 -23.43 0.56
C GLN A 229 -28.12 -24.13 1.35
N GLY A 230 -27.02 -23.43 1.66
CA GLY A 230 -25.95 -23.97 2.49
C GLY A 230 -26.41 -24.50 3.86
N ASN A 231 -25.65 -25.43 4.41
CA ASN A 231 -25.93 -26.05 5.70
C ASN A 231 -25.66 -25.05 6.84
N LEU A 232 -26.73 -24.59 7.50
CA LEU A 232 -26.64 -23.58 8.56
C LEU A 232 -25.83 -24.02 9.78
N ALA A 233 -25.94 -25.29 10.18
CA ALA A 233 -25.22 -25.80 11.34
C ALA A 233 -23.71 -25.82 11.07
N ARG A 234 -23.30 -26.27 9.87
CA ARG A 234 -21.90 -26.21 9.45
C ARG A 234 -21.43 -24.77 9.25
N GLY A 235 -22.26 -23.91 8.67
CA GLY A 235 -21.98 -22.49 8.50
C GLY A 235 -21.70 -21.76 9.81
N LYS A 236 -22.47 -22.06 10.86
CA LYS A 236 -22.25 -21.55 12.21
C LYS A 236 -20.87 -21.96 12.74
N VAL A 237 -20.50 -23.24 12.62
CA VAL A 237 -19.19 -23.74 13.05
C VAL A 237 -18.06 -23.03 12.29
N ILE A 238 -18.19 -22.84 10.98
CA ILE A 238 -17.20 -22.11 10.17
C ILE A 238 -17.10 -20.65 10.62
N PHE A 239 -18.24 -20.00 10.87
CA PHE A 239 -18.29 -18.64 11.36
C PHE A 239 -17.57 -18.48 12.70
N GLU A 240 -17.84 -19.35 13.66
CA GLU A 240 -17.19 -19.35 14.98
C GLU A 240 -15.67 -19.59 14.88
N ARG A 241 -15.22 -20.37 13.91
CA ARG A 241 -13.80 -20.69 13.68
C ARG A 241 -13.04 -19.61 12.91
N SER A 242 -13.71 -18.84 12.06
CA SER A 242 -13.05 -17.99 11.05
C SER A 242 -13.46 -16.52 11.11
N CYS A 243 -14.76 -16.27 11.28
CA CYS A 243 -15.34 -14.94 11.11
C CYS A 243 -15.52 -14.20 12.44
N SER A 244 -15.85 -14.96 13.50
CA SER A 244 -16.16 -14.42 14.83
C SER A 244 -15.00 -13.62 15.44
N LEU A 245 -13.76 -14.02 15.14
CA LEU A 245 -12.53 -13.35 15.57
C LEU A 245 -12.54 -11.86 15.23
N CYS A 246 -13.10 -11.51 14.07
CA CYS A 246 -13.18 -10.13 13.61
C CYS A 246 -14.57 -9.52 13.77
N HIS A 247 -15.63 -10.28 13.52
CA HIS A 247 -16.99 -9.74 13.37
C HIS A 247 -17.89 -9.86 14.61
N ALA A 248 -17.56 -10.69 15.60
CA ALA A 248 -18.41 -10.86 16.80
C ALA A 248 -18.07 -9.86 17.91
N SER A 249 -16.78 -9.73 18.21
CA SER A 249 -16.24 -8.81 19.24
C SER A 249 -14.95 -8.15 18.79
N GLY A 250 -14.63 -8.30 17.51
CA GLY A 250 -13.38 -7.85 16.93
C GLY A 250 -13.50 -6.47 16.28
N PRO A 251 -12.49 -6.11 15.47
CA PRO A 251 -12.39 -4.78 14.89
C PRO A 251 -13.20 -4.60 13.60
N ALA A 252 -13.84 -5.65 13.09
CA ALA A 252 -14.66 -5.56 11.89
C ALA A 252 -16.12 -5.21 12.24
N PRO A 253 -16.87 -4.57 11.31
CA PRO A 253 -18.28 -4.31 11.53
C PRO A 253 -19.07 -5.58 11.86
N SER A 254 -20.06 -5.45 12.73
CA SER A 254 -20.99 -6.53 13.02
C SER A 254 -21.70 -7.00 11.75
N LEU A 255 -21.89 -8.32 11.64
CA LEU A 255 -22.64 -8.94 10.55
C LEU A 255 -24.11 -9.17 10.89
N TYR A 256 -24.56 -8.84 12.10
CA TYR A 256 -25.96 -8.95 12.49
C TYR A 256 -26.82 -7.99 11.67
N ARG A 257 -27.88 -8.50 11.02
CA ARG A 257 -28.76 -7.73 10.13
C ARG A 257 -28.01 -6.93 9.05
N ASN A 258 -26.93 -7.52 8.52
CA ASN A 258 -26.21 -6.90 7.42
C ASN A 258 -27.09 -6.81 6.17
N CYS A 259 -26.97 -5.74 5.39
CA CYS A 259 -27.77 -5.54 4.17
C CYS A 259 -27.14 -6.17 2.93
N TYR A 260 -26.19 -7.10 3.08
CA TYR A 260 -25.52 -7.72 1.94
C TYR A 260 -26.32 -8.90 1.41
N THR A 261 -26.36 -9.03 0.08
CA THR A 261 -26.84 -10.25 -0.56
C THR A 261 -25.85 -11.40 -0.34
N PRO A 262 -26.30 -12.67 -0.43
CA PRO A 262 -25.40 -13.83 -0.34
C PRO A 262 -24.19 -13.72 -1.29
N ARG A 263 -24.43 -13.25 -2.52
CA ARG A 263 -23.40 -13.01 -3.54
C ARG A 263 -22.40 -11.95 -3.11
N GLN A 264 -22.85 -10.83 -2.52
CA GLN A 264 -21.95 -9.78 -2.03
C GLN A 264 -21.06 -10.29 -0.90
N ILE A 265 -21.61 -11.04 0.05
CA ILE A 265 -20.82 -11.66 1.13
C ILE A 265 -19.78 -12.61 0.55
N ALA A 266 -20.19 -13.51 -0.37
CA ALA A 266 -19.29 -14.46 -1.01
C ALA A 266 -18.13 -13.77 -1.75
N ARG A 267 -18.41 -12.67 -2.46
CA ARG A 267 -17.37 -11.86 -3.12
C ARG A 267 -16.40 -11.22 -2.13
N LYS A 268 -16.90 -10.71 -0.99
CA LYS A 268 -16.04 -10.13 0.05
C LYS A 268 -15.14 -11.17 0.68
N VAL A 269 -15.68 -12.33 1.06
CA VAL A 269 -14.90 -13.46 1.60
C VAL A 269 -13.81 -13.89 0.63
N ARG A 270 -14.06 -13.85 -0.68
CA ARG A 270 -13.08 -14.18 -1.73
C ARG A 270 -12.14 -13.04 -2.14
N GLY A 271 -12.30 -11.83 -1.59
CA GLY A 271 -11.53 -10.66 -2.01
C GLY A 271 -11.84 -10.17 -3.45
N LEU A 272 -12.99 -10.54 -4.00
CA LEU A 272 -13.47 -10.12 -5.33
C LEU A 272 -14.24 -8.78 -5.30
N SER A 273 -14.47 -8.24 -4.10
CA SER A 273 -15.02 -6.90 -3.86
C SER A 273 -14.25 -6.31 -2.68
N PRO A 274 -13.08 -5.71 -2.94
CA PRO A 274 -12.19 -5.22 -1.88
C PRO A 274 -12.73 -3.96 -1.20
N GLU A 275 -13.82 -3.38 -1.70
CA GLU A 275 -14.44 -2.19 -1.12
C GLU A 275 -14.95 -2.50 0.30
N GLY A 276 -14.29 -1.92 1.30
CA GLY A 276 -14.68 -2.02 2.70
C GLY A 276 -15.83 -1.09 3.10
N ILE A 277 -16.43 -1.33 4.26
CA ILE A 277 -17.18 -0.28 4.98
C ILE A 277 -16.14 0.50 5.80
N ALA A 278 -16.23 1.84 5.78
CA ALA A 278 -15.36 2.73 6.55
C ALA A 278 -13.86 2.48 6.31
N ASP A 279 -13.49 2.26 5.06
CA ASP A 279 -12.10 2.05 4.61
C ASP A 279 -11.39 0.82 5.21
N VAL A 280 -12.11 -0.09 5.87
CA VAL A 280 -11.56 -1.36 6.38
C VAL A 280 -11.72 -2.46 5.33
N ILE A 281 -10.59 -2.94 4.79
CA ILE A 281 -10.56 -4.02 3.80
C ILE A 281 -10.64 -5.37 4.52
N MET A 282 -11.59 -6.22 4.11
CA MET A 282 -11.67 -7.59 4.61
C MET A 282 -10.54 -8.45 4.00
N PRO A 283 -9.76 -9.20 4.81
CA PRO A 283 -8.81 -10.17 4.29
C PRO A 283 -9.50 -11.25 3.45
N ALA A 284 -8.92 -11.62 2.31
CA ALA A 284 -9.47 -12.63 1.42
C ALA A 284 -9.15 -14.06 1.88
N PHE A 285 -10.12 -14.96 1.79
CA PHE A 285 -9.93 -16.40 1.96
C PHE A 285 -9.72 -17.09 0.60
N SER A 286 -8.54 -17.67 0.40
CA SER A 286 -8.25 -18.52 -0.76
C SER A 286 -9.00 -19.86 -0.68
N LEU A 287 -9.05 -20.60 -1.81
CA LEU A 287 -9.77 -21.88 -1.90
C LEU A 287 -9.22 -22.93 -0.95
N ASP A 288 -7.91 -22.91 -0.73
CA ASP A 288 -7.22 -23.84 0.17
C ASP A 288 -7.40 -23.48 1.65
N ARG A 289 -7.85 -22.25 1.97
CA ARG A 289 -8.21 -21.82 3.33
C ARG A 289 -9.69 -22.01 3.62
N LEU A 290 -10.55 -21.72 2.65
CA LEU A 290 -12.00 -21.88 2.76
C LEU A 290 -12.51 -22.50 1.46
N SER A 291 -12.98 -23.75 1.51
CA SER A 291 -13.48 -24.42 0.31
C SER A 291 -14.75 -23.76 -0.23
N ASN A 292 -15.19 -24.08 -1.45
CA ASN A 292 -16.46 -23.56 -1.96
C ASN A 292 -17.68 -24.06 -1.18
N LEU A 293 -17.61 -25.28 -0.64
CA LEU A 293 -18.66 -25.81 0.22
C LEU A 293 -18.72 -25.06 1.55
N ASP A 294 -17.56 -24.81 2.17
CA ASP A 294 -17.51 -24.01 3.41
C ASP A 294 -17.99 -22.57 3.17
N LEU A 295 -17.64 -21.99 2.02
CA LEU A 295 -18.14 -20.67 1.61
C LEU A 295 -19.67 -20.65 1.50
N VAL A 296 -20.26 -21.66 0.85
CA VAL A 296 -21.72 -21.79 0.73
C VAL A 296 -22.37 -21.85 2.11
N ASP A 297 -21.85 -22.70 2.98
CA ASP A 297 -22.42 -22.92 4.31
C ASP A 297 -22.32 -21.66 5.19
N VAL A 298 -21.15 -21.01 5.22
CA VAL A 298 -20.96 -19.80 6.04
C VAL A 298 -21.75 -18.61 5.51
N VAL A 299 -21.90 -18.45 4.19
CA VAL A 299 -22.73 -17.40 3.60
C VAL A 299 -24.21 -17.63 3.95
N ALA A 300 -24.69 -18.87 3.84
CA ALA A 300 -26.06 -19.22 4.20
C ALA A 300 -26.36 -18.90 5.68
N TYR A 301 -25.39 -19.11 6.57
CA TYR A 301 -25.48 -18.75 7.98
C TYR A 301 -25.49 -17.23 8.20
N VAL A 302 -24.52 -16.50 7.63
CA VAL A 302 -24.35 -15.04 7.84
C VAL A 302 -25.56 -14.23 7.36
N VAL A 303 -26.21 -14.64 6.27
CA VAL A 303 -27.41 -13.95 5.75
C VAL A 303 -28.62 -14.06 6.69
N ARG A 304 -28.61 -15.02 7.62
CA ARG A 304 -29.70 -15.29 8.57
C ARG A 304 -29.40 -14.83 10.00
N MET A 305 -28.27 -14.13 10.21
CA MET A 305 -27.91 -13.50 11.49
C MET A 305 -28.61 -12.16 11.65
#